data_AF-A0AAX2R9U3-F1
#
_entry.id   AF-A0AAX2R9U3-F1
#
_cell.length_a   1.000
_cell.length_b   1.000
_cell.length_c   1.000
_cell.angle_alpha   90.00
_cell.angle_beta   90.00
_cell.angle_gamma   90.00
#
_symmetry.space_group_name_H-M   'P 1'
#
loop_
_entity.id
_entity.type
_entity.pdbx_description
1 polymer ?
#
loop_
_entity_poly.entity_id
_entity_poly.type
_entity_poly.pdbx_seq_one_letter_code
_entity_poly.pdbx_strand_id
1 'polypeptide(L)'
;MARSSLKKAPARPAPKYVNGVVFTLAMRTGDVDVIGIPFEHRGRTWAVHSIVGRDDVLCYAVSDVLTGMHVPKSEASSIDASRAAAIVTLDNVTDESWAEAFGSAQTARVK
;
A
#
# COMPACT_ATOMS: atom_id res chain seq x y z
N MET A 1 -48.73 3.31 -14.55
CA MET A 1 -47.67 2.43 -14.01
C MET A 1 -46.34 2.80 -14.69
N ALA A 2 -45.40 3.40 -13.96
CA ALA A 2 -44.09 3.78 -14.49
C ALA A 2 -43.11 2.61 -14.36
N ARG A 3 -42.53 2.16 -15.48
CA ARG A 3 -41.47 1.15 -15.49
C ARG A 3 -40.20 1.78 -14.92
N SER A 4 -39.82 1.37 -13.71
CA SER A 4 -38.52 1.70 -13.13
C SER A 4 -37.41 1.18 -14.05
N SER A 5 -36.59 2.07 -14.58
CA SER A 5 -35.38 1.72 -15.30
C SER A 5 -34.42 1.05 -14.33
N LEU A 6 -34.29 -0.28 -14.39
CA LEU A 6 -33.24 -1.03 -13.73
C LEU A 6 -31.89 -0.52 -14.27
N LYS A 7 -31.22 0.35 -13.51
CA LYS A 7 -29.84 0.76 -13.77
C LYS A 7 -29.00 -0.51 -13.78
N LYS A 8 -28.45 -0.86 -14.95
CA LYS A 8 -27.54 -1.99 -15.12
C LYS A 8 -26.40 -1.84 -14.11
N ALA A 9 -26.17 -2.87 -13.30
CA ALA A 9 -25.08 -2.88 -12.35
C ALA A 9 -23.76 -2.60 -13.10
N PRO A 10 -22.86 -1.78 -12.54
CA PRO A 10 -21.58 -1.49 -13.18
C PRO A 10 -20.82 -2.79 -13.43
N ALA A 11 -20.26 -2.91 -14.64
CA ALA A 11 -19.48 -4.08 -15.02
C ALA A 11 -18.26 -4.21 -14.10
N ARG A 12 -17.96 -5.43 -13.64
CA ARG A 12 -16.74 -5.68 -12.86
C ARG A 12 -15.51 -5.37 -13.74
N PRO A 13 -14.48 -4.72 -13.19
CA PRO A 13 -13.25 -4.49 -13.93
C PRO A 13 -12.59 -5.81 -14.31
N ALA A 14 -11.90 -5.83 -15.45
CA ALA A 14 -11.14 -7.00 -15.89
C ALA A 14 -10.00 -7.30 -14.90
N PRO A 15 -9.70 -8.58 -14.61
CA PRO A 15 -8.57 -8.94 -13.78
C PRO A 15 -7.25 -8.41 -14.36
N LYS A 16 -6.37 -7.93 -13.48
CA LYS A 16 -5.00 -7.51 -13.82
C LYS A 16 -4.03 -8.43 -13.11
N TYR A 17 -3.06 -8.97 -13.84
CA TYR A 17 -1.95 -9.71 -13.24
C TYR A 17 -0.90 -8.73 -12.73
N VAL A 18 -0.50 -8.90 -11.48
CA VAL A 18 0.48 -8.06 -10.80
C VAL A 18 1.43 -8.95 -9.99
N ASN A 19 2.67 -8.49 -9.80
CA ASN A 19 3.58 -9.12 -8.87
C ASN A 19 3.07 -8.93 -7.43
N GLY A 20 3.29 -9.92 -6.58
CA GLY A 20 2.99 -9.86 -5.15
C GLY A 20 4.25 -10.09 -4.33
N VAL A 21 4.30 -9.47 -3.15
CA VAL A 21 5.33 -9.69 -2.13
C VAL A 21 4.65 -10.02 -0.81
N VAL A 22 5.19 -11.01 -0.09
CA VAL A 22 4.81 -11.31 1.29
C VAL A 22 5.82 -10.63 2.19
N PHE A 23 5.34 -9.87 3.17
CA PHE A 23 6.20 -9.20 4.14
C PHE A 23 5.50 -9.08 5.49
N THR A 24 6.28 -8.89 6.53
CA THR A 24 5.78 -8.75 7.89
C THR A 24 5.45 -7.29 8.17
N LEU A 25 4.21 -7.01 8.59
CA LEU A 25 3.75 -5.68 8.95
C LEU A 25 3.88 -5.47 10.46
N ALA A 26 4.54 -4.38 10.84
CA ALA A 26 4.78 -4.03 12.24
C ALA A 26 3.54 -3.35 12.82
N MET A 27 2.63 -4.13 13.44
CA MET A 27 1.47 -3.57 14.15
C MET A 27 1.76 -3.39 15.63
N ARG A 28 1.00 -2.49 16.27
CA ARG A 28 1.04 -2.32 17.74
C ARG A 28 0.67 -3.58 18.52
N THR A 29 -0.15 -4.44 17.92
CA THR A 29 -0.67 -5.68 18.54
C THR A 29 0.20 -6.91 18.24
N GLY A 30 1.28 -6.74 17.49
CA GLY A 30 2.16 -7.82 17.03
C GLY A 30 2.36 -7.81 15.52
N ASP A 31 3.33 -8.60 15.09
CA ASP A 31 3.72 -8.71 13.69
C ASP A 31 2.75 -9.62 12.92
N VAL A 32 2.35 -9.21 11.72
CA VAL A 32 1.43 -9.97 10.86
C VAL A 32 1.96 -10.03 9.44
N ASP A 33 1.99 -11.23 8.86
CA ASP A 33 2.34 -11.40 7.46
C ASP A 33 1.20 -10.94 6.55
N VAL A 34 1.54 -10.08 5.59
CA VAL A 34 0.61 -9.52 4.61
C VAL A 34 1.14 -9.70 3.19
N ILE A 35 0.22 -9.78 2.24
CA ILE A 35 0.54 -9.78 0.80
C ILE A 35 0.28 -8.37 0.27
N GLY A 36 1.28 -7.78 -0.36
CA GLY A 36 1.16 -6.48 -1.02
C GLY A 36 1.67 -6.48 -2.46
N ILE A 37 1.35 -5.42 -3.18
CA ILE A 37 1.83 -5.16 -4.54
C ILE A 37 3.07 -4.26 -4.42
N PRO A 38 4.28 -4.77 -4.71
CA PRO A 38 5.51 -4.02 -4.51
C PRO A 38 5.68 -2.91 -5.54
N PHE A 39 6.38 -1.85 -5.15
CA PHE A 39 6.89 -0.80 -6.02
C PHE A 39 8.18 -0.21 -5.42
N GLU A 40 9.05 0.31 -6.28
CA GLU A 40 10.28 0.97 -5.84
C GLU A 40 10.08 2.48 -5.76
N HIS A 41 10.55 3.09 -4.68
CA HIS A 41 10.60 4.55 -4.54
C HIS A 41 11.77 4.95 -3.63
N ARG A 42 12.55 5.95 -4.04
CA ARG A 42 13.76 6.44 -3.34
C ARG A 42 14.72 5.32 -2.90
N GLY A 43 14.96 4.35 -3.78
CA GLY A 43 15.90 3.23 -3.56
C GLY A 43 15.41 2.17 -2.56
N ARG A 44 14.13 2.17 -2.22
CA ARG A 44 13.48 1.21 -1.31
C ARG A 44 12.29 0.54 -1.95
N THR A 45 11.97 -0.66 -1.46
CA THR A 45 10.78 -1.41 -1.88
C THR A 45 9.65 -1.16 -0.88
N TRP A 46 8.56 -0.64 -1.41
CA TRP A 46 7.31 -0.38 -0.69
C TRP A 46 6.24 -1.33 -1.22
N ALA A 47 5.21 -1.61 -0.43
CA ALA A 47 4.11 -2.44 -0.89
C ALA A 47 2.76 -1.84 -0.52
N VAL A 48 1.85 -1.80 -1.50
CA VAL A 48 0.45 -1.48 -1.26
C VAL A 48 -0.26 -2.75 -0.81
N HIS A 49 -0.94 -2.72 0.32
CA HIS A 49 -1.70 -3.85 0.84
C HIS A 49 -3.06 -3.39 1.36
N SER A 50 -4.02 -4.30 1.47
CA SER A 50 -5.28 -4.02 2.17
C SER A 50 -5.01 -3.83 3.65
N ILE A 51 -5.71 -2.89 4.28
CA ILE A 51 -5.64 -2.71 5.72
C ILE A 51 -6.22 -3.95 6.41
N VAL A 52 -5.44 -4.55 7.31
CA VAL A 52 -5.87 -5.69 8.11
C VAL A 52 -6.80 -5.19 9.22
N GLY A 53 -7.95 -5.86 9.43
CA GLY A 53 -8.89 -5.56 10.51
C GLY A 53 -9.95 -4.48 10.20
N ARG A 54 -10.15 -4.12 8.93
CA ARG A 54 -11.21 -3.19 8.50
C ARG A 54 -12.18 -3.90 7.55
N ASP A 55 -13.26 -4.44 8.11
CA ASP A 55 -14.19 -5.34 7.40
C ASP A 55 -15.24 -4.62 6.54
N ASP A 56 -15.46 -3.31 6.76
CA ASP A 56 -16.58 -2.56 6.20
C ASP A 56 -16.21 -1.61 5.04
N VAL A 57 -14.94 -1.24 4.92
CA VAL A 57 -14.44 -0.32 3.90
C VAL A 57 -13.16 -0.83 3.27
N LEU A 58 -13.22 -1.09 1.95
CA LEU A 58 -12.05 -1.42 1.15
C LEU A 58 -11.06 -0.25 1.20
N CYS A 59 -9.98 -0.43 1.95
CA CYS A 59 -8.95 0.59 2.16
C CYS A 59 -7.58 -0.05 2.00
N TYR A 60 -6.72 0.64 1.27
CA TYR A 60 -5.35 0.26 0.99
C TYR A 60 -4.40 1.20 1.71
N ALA A 61 -3.28 0.67 2.16
CA ALA A 61 -2.20 1.40 2.78
C ALA A 61 -0.87 1.00 2.15
N VAL A 62 0.14 1.83 2.32
CA VAL A 62 1.52 1.52 1.92
C VAL A 62 2.36 1.29 3.17
N SER A 63 3.19 0.25 3.11
CA SER A 63 4.19 -0.04 4.13
C SER A 63 5.54 -0.36 3.48
N ASP A 64 6.62 -0.08 4.20
CA ASP A 64 7.97 -0.52 3.84
C ASP A 64 8.04 -2.05 3.91
N VAL A 65 8.49 -2.69 2.83
CA VAL A 65 8.61 -4.14 2.78
C VAL A 65 9.69 -4.65 3.74
N LEU A 66 10.73 -3.86 3.98
CA LEU A 66 11.85 -4.29 4.81
C LEU A 66 11.53 -4.21 6.31
N THR A 67 10.90 -3.13 6.74
CA THR A 67 10.66 -2.85 8.16
C THR A 67 9.22 -3.11 8.60
N GLY A 68 8.30 -3.31 7.67
CA GLY A 68 6.87 -3.39 7.96
C GLY A 68 6.24 -2.07 8.38
N MET A 69 7.00 -0.96 8.32
CA MET A 69 6.54 0.33 8.82
C MET A 69 5.58 1.00 7.84
N HIS A 70 4.44 1.43 8.36
CA HIS A 70 3.41 2.11 7.58
C HIS A 70 3.83 3.53 7.15
N VAL A 71 3.53 3.89 5.90
CA VAL A 71 3.67 5.26 5.39
C VAL A 71 2.45 6.09 5.78
N PRO A 72 2.58 7.12 6.62
CA PRO A 72 1.45 7.94 7.04
C PRO A 72 0.71 8.57 5.86
N LYS A 73 -0.62 8.74 5.97
CA LYS A 73 -1.46 9.41 4.95
C LYS A 73 -1.46 8.70 3.59
N SER A 74 -1.07 7.42 3.54
CA SER A 74 -1.12 6.61 2.33
C SER A 74 -2.47 5.90 2.15
N GLU A 75 -3.39 6.04 3.10
CA GLU A 75 -4.65 5.32 3.10
C GLU A 75 -5.60 5.83 2.01
N ALA A 76 -6.03 4.93 1.12
CA ALA A 76 -6.97 5.27 0.04
C ALA A 76 -7.86 4.09 -0.35
N SER A 77 -8.98 4.40 -1.02
CA SER A 77 -9.94 3.39 -1.50
C SER A 77 -9.50 2.62 -2.76
N SER A 78 -8.32 2.95 -3.32
CA SER A 78 -7.74 2.23 -4.45
C SER A 78 -6.22 2.09 -4.33
N ILE A 79 -5.67 1.04 -4.95
CA ILE A 79 -4.24 0.75 -4.97
C ILE A 79 -3.43 1.92 -5.53
N ASP A 80 -3.86 2.46 -6.67
CA ASP A 80 -3.14 3.54 -7.37
C ASP A 80 -3.18 4.84 -6.57
N ALA A 81 -4.32 5.18 -5.95
CA ALA A 81 -4.43 6.35 -5.10
C ALA A 81 -3.56 6.22 -3.82
N SER A 82 -3.52 5.02 -3.22
CA SER A 82 -2.70 4.75 -2.04
C SER A 82 -1.21 4.88 -2.35
N ARG A 83 -0.79 4.31 -3.49
CA ARG A 83 0.58 4.46 -4.00
C ARG A 83 0.94 5.93 -4.25
N ALA A 84 0.09 6.68 -4.94
CA ALA A 84 0.34 8.08 -5.25
C ALA A 84 0.45 8.93 -3.98
N ALA A 85 -0.46 8.74 -3.01
CA ALA A 85 -0.43 9.43 -1.73
C ALA A 85 0.83 9.11 -0.91
N ALA A 86 1.28 7.84 -0.93
CA ALA A 86 2.53 7.44 -0.31
C ALA A 86 3.74 8.12 -0.97
N ILE A 87 3.82 8.15 -2.29
CA ILE A 87 4.92 8.83 -3.02
C ILE A 87 4.98 10.30 -2.63
N VAL A 88 3.85 11.01 -2.64
CA VAL A 88 3.79 12.42 -2.21
C VAL A 88 4.27 12.56 -0.76
N THR A 89 3.89 11.65 0.13
CA THR A 89 4.35 11.71 1.52
C THR A 89 5.86 11.48 1.63
N LEU A 90 6.40 10.49 0.92
CA LEU A 90 7.82 10.14 0.93
C LEU A 90 8.71 11.20 0.26
N ASP A 91 8.19 11.91 -0.73
CA ASP A 91 8.87 13.01 -1.40
C ASP A 91 8.96 14.27 -0.52
N ASN A 92 8.04 14.42 0.44
CA ASN A 92 8.06 15.52 1.41
C ASN A 92 9.04 15.30 2.58
N VAL A 93 9.63 14.10 2.71
CA VAL A 93 10.62 13.81 3.75
C VAL A 93 11.99 14.31 3.30
N THR A 94 12.62 15.18 4.09
CA THR A 94 13.97 15.69 3.78
C THR A 94 15.00 14.56 3.85
N ASP A 95 16.15 14.74 3.20
CA ASP A 95 17.20 13.72 3.17
C ASP A 95 17.76 13.42 4.58
N GLU A 96 17.81 14.42 5.45
CA GLU A 96 18.24 14.25 6.85
C GLU A 96 17.26 13.37 7.63
N SER A 97 15.96 13.70 7.58
CA SER A 97 14.91 12.92 8.23
C SER A 97 14.74 11.53 7.60
N TRP A 98 15.07 11.38 6.31
CA TRP A 98 15.05 10.10 5.62
C TRP A 98 16.09 9.14 6.18
N ALA A 99 17.32 9.63 6.39
CA ALA A 99 18.40 8.84 6.97
C ALA A 99 18.07 8.39 8.41
N GLU A 100 17.44 9.25 9.21
CA GLU A 100 17.01 8.92 10.57
C GLU A 100 15.87 7.91 10.61
N ALA A 101 14.84 8.11 9.77
CA ALA A 101 13.63 7.29 9.79
C ALA A 101 13.83 5.90 9.17
N PHE A 102 14.71 5.78 8.18
CA PHE A 102 14.81 4.57 7.38
C PHE A 102 16.23 3.96 7.36
N GLY A 103 17.27 4.72 7.73
CA GLY A 103 18.67 4.32 7.53
C GLY A 103 19.12 4.39 6.07
N SER A 104 20.39 4.05 5.79
CA SER A 104 20.90 3.97 4.42
C SER A 104 20.10 2.92 3.62
N ALA A 105 19.68 3.27 2.40
CA ALA A 105 18.90 2.38 1.52
C ALA A 105 19.57 1.01 1.38
N GLN A 106 18.98 -0.01 2.02
CA GLN A 106 19.41 -1.39 1.86
C GLN A 106 18.36 -2.08 1.02
N THR A 107 18.71 -2.31 -0.25
CA THR A 107 17.87 -3.04 -1.19
C THR A 107 17.70 -4.45 -0.64
N ALA A 108 16.45 -4.90 -0.43
CA ALA A 108 16.18 -6.28 -0.08
C ALA A 108 16.71 -7.17 -1.20
N ARG A 109 17.88 -7.78 -0.98
CA ARG A 109 18.53 -8.66 -1.94
C ARG A 109 17.77 -9.99 -1.91
N VAL A 110 16.92 -10.20 -2.90
CA VAL A 110 16.34 -11.53 -3.14
C VAL A 110 17.51 -12.47 -3.47
N LYS A 111 17.65 -13.52 -2.69
CA LYS A 111 18.69 -14.55 -2.84
C LYS A 111 18.20 -15.66 -3.76
#